data_AF-A0A1Q4B8V8-F1
#
_entry.id   AF-A0A1Q4B8V8-F1
#
_cell.length_a   1.000
_cell.length_b   1.000
_cell.length_c   1.000
_cell.angle_alpha   90.00
_cell.angle_beta   90.00
_cell.angle_gamma   90.00
#
_symmetry.space_group_name_H-M   'P 1'
#
loop_
_entity.id
_entity.type
_entity.pdbx_description
1 polymer ?
#
loop_
_entity_poly.entity_id
_entity_poly.type
_entity_poly.pdbx_seq_one_letter_code
_entity_poly.pdbx_strand_id
1 'polypeptide(L)'
;MSIPEFEQMLHAVLPSTGKTSLTLTEVPRHEGELLVLLEKAVLSGERANTPLTEIHLSKEFYPDMDGEFGDIPVVDSGDADIIRLFFEP
;
A
#
# COMPACT_ATOMS: atom_id res chain seq x y z
N MET A 1 1.56 -13.23 1.02
CA MET A 1 0.24 -12.85 0.46
C MET A 1 0.25 -12.92 -1.05
N SER A 2 -0.79 -13.47 -1.67
CA SER A 2 -1.01 -13.44 -3.12
C SER A 2 -1.85 -12.22 -3.56
N ILE A 3 -1.78 -11.85 -4.84
CA ILE A 3 -2.55 -10.72 -5.38
C ILE A 3 -4.07 -10.89 -5.19
N PRO A 4 -4.68 -12.07 -5.45
CA PRO A 4 -6.13 -12.23 -5.26
C PRO A 4 -6.58 -12.10 -3.80
N GLU A 5 -5.76 -12.57 -2.84
CA GLU A 5 -6.03 -12.41 -1.40
C GLU A 5 -6.00 -10.93 -1.01
N PHE A 6 -5.05 -10.18 -1.55
CA PHE A 6 -4.95 -8.75 -1.34
C PHE A 6 -6.14 -7.98 -1.91
N GLU A 7 -6.55 -8.27 -3.15
CA GLU A 7 -7.73 -7.64 -3.77
C GLU A 7 -9.01 -7.90 -2.95
N GLN A 8 -9.18 -9.12 -2.42
CA GLN A 8 -10.30 -9.44 -1.53
C GLN A 8 -10.25 -8.65 -0.22
N MET A 9 -9.07 -8.54 0.40
CA MET A 9 -8.89 -7.76 1.62
C MET A 9 -9.21 -6.28 1.37
N LEU A 10 -8.70 -5.70 0.29
CA LEU A 10 -9.00 -4.32 -0.10
C LEU A 10 -10.49 -4.08 -0.26
N HIS A 11 -11.19 -4.96 -0.97
CA HIS A 11 -12.63 -4.83 -1.14
C HIS A 11 -13.39 -4.92 0.19
N ALA A 12 -12.85 -5.65 1.18
CA ALA A 12 -13.45 -5.75 2.51
C ALA A 12 -13.18 -4.53 3.40
N VAL A 13 -12.02 -3.88 3.26
CA VAL A 13 -11.62 -2.74 4.11
C VAL A 13 -11.87 -1.37 3.50
N LEU A 14 -12.00 -1.24 2.17
CA LEU A 14 -12.39 0.02 1.55
C LEU A 14 -13.81 0.39 2.01
N PRO A 15 -13.98 1.42 2.86
CA PRO A 15 -15.29 1.88 3.24
C PRO A 15 -15.98 2.50 2.04
N SER A 16 -17.31 2.50 2.05
CA SER A 16 -18.11 3.19 1.02
C SER A 16 -18.03 4.73 1.12
N THR A 17 -17.37 5.28 2.16
CA THR A 17 -17.03 6.70 2.31
C THR A 17 -15.79 6.90 3.21
N GLY A 18 -14.85 7.77 2.81
CA GLY A 18 -13.77 8.27 3.69
C GLY A 18 -12.35 7.99 3.19
N LYS A 19 -11.35 8.31 4.02
CA LYS A 19 -9.93 7.98 3.77
C LYS A 19 -9.64 6.59 4.31
N THR A 20 -8.91 5.77 3.55
CA THR A 20 -8.55 4.40 3.97
C THR A 20 -7.05 4.29 4.15
N SER A 21 -6.63 3.76 5.30
CA SER A 21 -5.25 3.37 5.58
C SER A 21 -5.19 1.85 5.78
N LEU A 22 -4.17 1.21 5.23
CA LEU A 22 -4.00 -0.23 5.30
C LEU A 22 -2.59 -0.57 5.80
N THR A 23 -2.48 -1.36 6.86
CA THR A 23 -1.21 -1.90 7.33
C THR A 23 -1.04 -3.34 6.85
N LEU A 24 0.00 -3.60 6.06
CA LEU A 24 0.33 -4.95 5.64
C LEU A 24 1.27 -5.61 6.66
N THR A 25 0.75 -6.59 7.39
CA THR A 25 1.54 -7.43 8.30
C THR A 25 2.24 -8.58 7.58
N GLU A 26 1.79 -8.89 6.36
CA GLU A 26 2.43 -9.82 5.44
C GLU A 26 2.61 -9.14 4.09
N VAL A 27 3.84 -9.12 3.60
CA VAL A 27 4.19 -8.44 2.35
C VAL A 27 4.80 -9.43 1.34
N PRO A 28 4.68 -9.18 0.03
CA PRO A 28 5.33 -10.00 -0.99
C PRO A 28 6.85 -10.01 -0.81
N ARG A 29 7.52 -11.15 -1.07
CA ARG A 29 8.99 -11.22 -0.90
C ARG A 29 9.76 -10.45 -1.99
N HIS A 30 9.10 -10.15 -3.10
CA HIS A 30 9.70 -9.51 -4.25
C HIS A 30 9.08 -8.13 -4.46
N GLU A 31 9.91 -7.12 -4.67
CA GLU A 31 9.48 -5.74 -4.92
C GLU A 31 8.53 -5.63 -6.12
N GLY A 32 8.76 -6.39 -7.18
CA GLY A 32 7.86 -6.41 -8.34
C GLY A 32 6.44 -6.90 -8.01
N GLU A 33 6.31 -7.82 -7.06
CA GLU A 33 4.99 -8.26 -6.57
C GLU A 33 4.34 -7.18 -5.70
N LEU A 34 5.14 -6.47 -4.89
CA LEU A 34 4.66 -5.31 -4.13
C LEU A 34 4.15 -4.22 -5.07
N LEU A 35 4.89 -3.86 -6.12
CA LEU A 35 4.48 -2.82 -7.06
C LEU A 35 3.12 -3.14 -7.70
N VAL A 36 2.94 -4.36 -8.20
CA VAL A 36 1.66 -4.81 -8.76
C VAL A 36 0.55 -4.70 -7.72
N LEU A 37 0.84 -5.06 -6.48
CA LEU A 37 -0.10 -5.01 -5.37
C LEU A 37 -0.52 -3.56 -5.05
N LEU A 38 0.42 -2.61 -5.05
CA LEU A 38 0.13 -1.18 -4.85
C LEU A 38 -0.68 -0.59 -6.01
N GLU A 39 -0.32 -0.88 -7.26
CA GLU A 39 -1.08 -0.45 -8.45
C GLU A 39 -2.54 -0.92 -8.38
N LYS A 40 -2.76 -2.17 -7.96
CA LYS A 40 -4.10 -2.73 -7.75
C LYS A 40 -4.87 -2.02 -6.65
N ALA A 41 -4.17 -1.59 -5.61
CA ALA A 41 -4.77 -0.86 -4.50
C ALA A 41 -5.29 0.52 -4.93
N VAL A 42 -4.50 1.25 -5.71
CA VAL A 42 -4.90 2.53 -6.32
C VAL A 42 -6.13 2.34 -7.20
N LEU A 43 -6.07 1.42 -8.16
CA LEU A 43 -7.17 1.15 -9.08
C LEU A 43 -8.46 0.70 -8.36
N SER A 44 -8.33 -0.02 -7.25
CA SER A 44 -9.48 -0.44 -6.44
C SER A 44 -10.11 0.73 -5.69
N GLY A 45 -9.30 1.63 -5.13
CA GLY A 45 -9.76 2.86 -4.48
C GLY A 45 -10.48 3.80 -5.45
N GLU A 46 -9.93 4.00 -6.65
CA GLU A 46 -10.56 4.78 -7.72
C GLU A 46 -11.94 4.23 -8.10
N ARG A 47 -12.03 2.90 -8.32
CA ARG A 47 -13.30 2.23 -8.66
C ARG A 47 -14.34 2.33 -7.55
N ALA A 48 -13.90 2.31 -6.29
CA ALA A 48 -14.76 2.45 -5.12
C ALA A 48 -15.10 3.91 -4.78
N ASN A 49 -14.63 4.88 -5.57
CA ASN A 49 -14.74 6.32 -5.32
C ASN A 49 -14.25 6.69 -3.90
N THR A 50 -13.29 5.94 -3.40
CA THR A 50 -12.73 6.01 -2.05
C THR A 50 -11.23 5.88 -2.19
N PRO A 51 -10.50 7.00 -2.35
CA PRO A 51 -9.06 6.95 -2.56
C PRO A 51 -8.41 6.28 -1.35
N LEU A 52 -7.62 5.25 -1.63
CA LEU A 52 -6.69 4.71 -0.66
C LEU A 52 -5.68 5.82 -0.36
N THR A 53 -5.52 6.21 0.90
CA THR A 53 -4.66 7.35 1.21
C THR A 53 -3.29 6.92 1.68
N GLU A 54 -3.18 5.77 2.35
CA GLU A 54 -1.94 5.29 2.93
C GLU A 54 -1.85 3.75 2.95
N ILE A 55 -0.70 3.20 2.54
CA ILE A 55 -0.31 1.81 2.86
C ILE A 55 0.92 1.86 3.77
N HIS A 56 0.90 1.10 4.86
CA HIS A 56 2.03 0.96 5.78
C HIS A 56 2.66 -0.43 5.62
N LEU A 57 3.98 -0.47 5.50
CA LEU A 57 4.80 -1.68 5.38
C LEU A 57 5.90 -1.69 6.44
N SER A 58 6.35 -2.87 6.85
CA SER A 58 7.55 -2.99 7.69
C SER A 58 8.82 -2.79 6.85
N LYS A 59 9.71 -1.90 7.30
CA LYS A 59 11.01 -1.59 6.66
C LYS A 59 11.94 -2.80 6.64
N GLU A 60 11.76 -3.75 7.57
CA GLU A 60 12.55 -4.98 7.64
C GLU A 60 12.47 -5.81 6.34
N PHE A 61 11.35 -5.71 5.61
CA PHE A 61 11.13 -6.46 4.37
C PHE A 61 11.61 -5.71 3.13
N TYR A 62 11.79 -4.38 3.21
CA TYR A 62 12.20 -3.52 2.10
C TYR A 62 13.20 -2.46 2.59
N PRO A 63 14.41 -2.87 3.05
CA PRO A 63 15.37 -1.94 3.65
C PRO A 63 15.89 -0.89 2.68
N ASP A 64 15.85 -1.20 1.38
CA ASP A 64 16.36 -0.37 0.29
C ASP A 64 15.30 0.56 -0.33
N MET A 65 14.09 0.62 0.24
CA MET A 65 13.02 1.50 -0.26
C MET A 65 13.17 2.91 0.34
N ASP A 66 13.73 3.85 -0.44
CA ASP A 66 14.04 5.21 -0.03
C ASP A 66 13.42 6.29 -0.93
N GLY A 67 12.58 7.15 -0.33
CA GLY A 67 12.02 8.37 -0.94
C GLY A 67 10.89 8.14 -1.96
N GLU A 68 11.04 7.17 -2.85
CA GLU A 68 10.07 6.85 -3.91
C GLU A 68 10.05 5.34 -4.19
N PHE A 69 8.88 4.79 -4.50
CA PHE A 69 8.74 3.40 -4.94
C PHE A 69 7.93 3.34 -6.24
N GLY A 70 8.64 3.24 -7.36
CA GLY A 70 8.05 3.54 -8.67
C GLY A 70 7.62 5.00 -8.73
N ASP A 71 6.36 5.26 -9.08
CA ASP A 71 5.78 6.62 -9.08
C ASP A 71 5.08 6.98 -7.73
N ILE A 72 5.22 6.15 -6.69
CA ILE A 72 4.54 6.33 -5.41
C ILE A 72 5.49 6.97 -4.39
N PRO A 73 5.16 8.12 -3.78
CA PRO A 73 6.00 8.73 -2.76
C PRO A 73 6.06 7.86 -1.50
N VAL A 74 7.28 7.61 -1.04
CA VAL A 74 7.57 6.92 0.22
C VAL A 74 7.92 7.98 1.26
N VAL A 75 7.04 8.16 2.25
CA VAL A 75 7.34 9.01 3.40
C VAL A 75 7.84 8.12 4.52
N ASP A 76 9.11 8.28 4.89
CA ASP A 76 9.63 7.70 6.12
C ASP A 76 8.83 8.29 7.29
N SER A 77 8.18 7.42 8.05
CA SER A 77 7.35 7.82 9.18
C SER A 77 8.12 8.46 10.33
N GLY A 78 9.46 8.38 10.31
CA GLY A 78 10.33 8.71 11.43
C GLY A 78 10.33 7.63 12.52
N ASP A 79 9.44 6.63 12.40
CA ASP A 79 9.49 5.37 13.15
C ASP A 79 10.38 4.41 12.35
N ALA A 80 11.43 3.87 13.00
CA ALA A 80 12.54 3.21 12.32
C ALA A 80 12.12 2.00 11.45
N ASP A 81 10.93 1.47 11.69
CA ASP A 81 10.48 0.19 11.16
C ASP A 81 9.28 0.31 10.18
N ILE A 82 8.76 1.52 9.89
CA ILE A 82 7.55 1.67 9.06
C ILE A 82 7.78 2.57 7.84
N ILE A 83 7.54 1.99 6.67
CA ILE A 83 7.44 2.65 5.37
C ILE A 83 5.98 3.05 5.15
N ARG A 84 5.72 4.33 4.84
CA ARG A 84 4.38 4.82 4.47
C ARG A 84 4.35 5.22 3.00
N LEU A 85 3.50 4.53 2.24
CA LEU A 85 3.23 4.82 0.85
C LEU A 85 1.98 5.69 0.78
N PHE A 86 2.14 6.90 0.23
CA PHE A 86 1.05 7.85 0.08
C PHE A 86 0.54 7.84 -1.35
N PHE A 87 -0.78 7.86 -1.50
CA PHE A 87 -1.43 7.98 -2.79
C PHE A 87 -2.21 9.29 -2.74
N GLU A 88 -1.65 10.35 -3.33
CA GLU A 88 -2.38 11.60 -3.48
C GLU A 88 -3.58 11.38 -4.41
N PRO A 89 -4.77 11.95 -4.10
CA PRO A 89 -5.93 11.90 -4.98
C PRO A 89 -5.80 12.79 -6.23
#